data_AF-A0A976FMY6-F1
#
_entry.id   AF-A0A976FMY6-F1
#
_cell.length_a   1.000
_cell.length_b   1.000
_cell.length_c   1.000
_cell.angle_alpha   90.00
_cell.angle_beta   90.00
_cell.angle_gamma   90.00
#
_symmetry.space_group_name_H-M   'P 1'
#
loop_
_entity.id
_entity.type
_entity.pdbx_description
1 polymer ?
#
loop_
_entity_poly.entity_id
_entity_poly.type
_entity_poly.pdbx_seq_one_letter_code
_entity_poly.pdbx_strand_id
1 'polypeptide(L)'
;MLLPSVLWLSCALISYSEGAPIDFPDLTKFKQECEPFRCRPKRTPAPAVAPSTVTSFNHVRDFEFTSNGCGTSGMSVATAQEYQECCDWHDACYSTCGMPKANCEKRLHKCFKAKCSALQDATKQEECTTTAKIFYISANMMGCQAYQDAQKEACECVPIDKAATATRERLEYFLEQNNAPEEELQDDALDALLAKYKGQEPTLFLRLLKKYPHALKHDALKTNYMDTIVNDVDTSVKKKMKKQRAKKKEVPVDEHEDL
;
A
#
# COMPACT_ATOMS: atom_id res chain seq x y z
N MET A 1 -72.11 -16.68 -21.18
CA MET A 1 -71.21 -15.67 -21.81
C MET A 1 -70.74 -14.76 -20.68
N LEU A 2 -69.76 -15.11 -19.84
CA LEU A 2 -68.31 -15.23 -20.02
C LEU A 2 -67.60 -13.95 -20.54
N LEU A 3 -66.93 -13.30 -19.56
CA LEU A 3 -65.69 -12.50 -19.57
C LEU A 3 -65.74 -10.99 -19.91
N PRO A 4 -64.80 -10.16 -19.39
CA PRO A 4 -63.91 -10.35 -18.22
C PRO A 4 -63.77 -9.14 -17.26
N SER A 5 -63.44 -9.45 -16.01
CA SER A 5 -62.77 -8.56 -15.05
C SER A 5 -61.45 -8.02 -15.62
N VAL A 6 -61.29 -6.70 -15.61
CA VAL A 6 -60.01 -6.03 -15.83
C VAL A 6 -59.27 -5.98 -14.50
N LEU A 7 -58.29 -6.88 -14.35
CA LEU A 7 -57.31 -6.85 -13.27
C LEU A 7 -56.46 -5.58 -13.43
N TRP A 8 -56.61 -4.62 -12.52
CA TRP A 8 -55.64 -3.53 -12.37
C TRP A 8 -54.35 -4.13 -11.80
N LEU A 9 -53.34 -4.30 -12.65
CA LEU A 9 -51.97 -4.52 -12.19
C LEU A 9 -51.48 -3.24 -11.51
N SER A 10 -51.45 -3.25 -10.18
CA SER A 10 -50.66 -2.30 -9.40
C SER A 10 -49.18 -2.50 -9.73
N CYS A 11 -48.61 -1.57 -10.51
CA CYS A 11 -47.16 -1.41 -10.58
C CYS A 11 -46.66 -1.07 -9.17
N ALA A 12 -46.13 -2.06 -8.47
CA ALA A 12 -45.30 -1.81 -7.30
C ALA A 12 -44.07 -1.04 -7.78
N LEU A 13 -44.05 0.26 -7.53
CA LEU A 13 -42.82 1.05 -7.56
C LEU A 13 -41.90 0.44 -6.50
N ILE A 14 -40.92 -0.32 -6.97
CA ILE A 14 -39.76 -0.68 -6.15
C ILE A 14 -39.05 0.65 -5.91
N SER A 15 -39.30 1.27 -4.76
CA SER A 15 -38.48 2.34 -4.25
C SER A 15 -37.07 1.78 -4.11
N TYR A 16 -36.23 2.06 -5.10
CA TYR A 16 -34.79 1.86 -4.98
C TYR A 16 -34.37 2.82 -3.87
N SER A 17 -34.08 2.29 -2.68
CA SER A 17 -33.45 3.09 -1.65
C SER A 17 -32.07 3.42 -2.17
N GLU A 18 -31.88 4.65 -2.65
CA GLU A 18 -30.56 5.27 -2.71
C GLU A 18 -29.98 5.12 -1.31
N GLY A 19 -29.01 4.21 -1.17
CA GLY A 19 -28.24 4.08 0.05
C GLY A 19 -27.68 5.47 0.34
N ALA A 20 -27.98 6.02 1.52
CA ALA A 20 -27.42 7.31 1.92
C ALA A 20 -25.90 7.28 1.69
N PRO A 21 -25.31 8.34 1.10
CA PRO A 21 -23.86 8.39 0.97
C PRO A 21 -23.28 8.19 2.36
N ILE A 22 -22.42 7.18 2.51
CA ILE A 22 -21.75 6.88 3.77
C ILE A 22 -20.96 8.13 4.13
N ASP A 23 -21.50 8.90 5.08
CA ASP A 23 -20.83 10.09 5.62
C ASP A 23 -19.72 9.58 6.53
N PHE A 24 -18.56 9.33 5.93
CA PHE A 24 -17.39 8.89 6.67
C PHE A 24 -17.05 9.97 7.70
N PRO A 25 -16.74 9.60 8.95
CA PRO A 25 -16.35 10.58 9.98
C PRO A 25 -15.20 11.46 9.49
N ASP A 26 -15.02 12.63 10.10
CA ASP A 26 -13.77 13.39 9.94
C ASP A 26 -12.61 12.62 10.59
N LEU A 27 -11.97 11.80 9.78
CA LEU A 27 -10.94 10.86 10.22
C LEU A 27 -9.55 11.51 10.32
N THR A 28 -9.44 12.82 10.14
CA THR A 28 -8.23 13.57 10.50
C THR A 28 -7.85 13.37 11.97
N LYS A 29 -8.84 13.07 12.82
CA LYS A 29 -8.68 12.72 14.24
C LYS A 29 -8.10 11.32 14.50
N PHE A 30 -8.12 10.41 13.52
CA PHE A 30 -7.63 9.03 13.64
C PHE A 30 -6.31 8.80 12.89
N LYS A 31 -5.62 9.89 12.52
CA LYS A 31 -4.29 9.81 11.95
C LYS A 31 -3.34 9.27 13.01
N GLN A 32 -2.96 8.00 12.90
CA GLN A 32 -1.92 7.44 13.75
C GLN A 32 -0.60 8.13 13.37
N GLU A 33 -0.02 8.89 14.30
CA GLU A 33 1.32 9.42 14.13
C GLU A 33 2.32 8.27 14.24
N CYS A 34 2.75 7.77 13.09
CA CYS A 34 3.78 6.73 13.07
C CYS A 34 5.12 7.37 13.38
N GLU A 35 5.87 6.79 14.32
CA GLU A 35 7.22 7.24 14.58
C GLU A 35 8.09 7.05 13.33
N PRO A 36 8.87 8.06 12.92
CA PRO A 36 9.80 7.93 11.80
C PRO A 36 10.90 6.92 12.18
N PHE A 37 11.54 6.33 11.18
CA PHE A 37 12.69 5.45 11.41
C PHE A 37 13.82 6.23 12.09
N ARG A 38 14.32 5.70 13.21
CA ARG A 38 15.32 6.35 14.07
C ARG A 38 16.54 5.45 14.25
N CYS A 39 17.69 6.11 14.35
CA CYS A 39 18.96 5.48 14.63
C CYS A 39 19.42 5.77 16.06
N ARG A 40 20.36 4.97 16.55
CA ARG A 40 21.04 5.23 17.83
C ARG A 40 21.76 6.60 17.78
N PRO A 41 22.03 7.23 18.94
CA PRO A 41 22.76 8.51 18.98
C PRO A 41 24.05 8.47 18.17
N LYS A 42 24.40 9.60 17.53
CA LYS A 42 25.53 9.78 16.59
C LYS A 42 25.39 9.08 15.23
N ARG A 43 24.26 8.42 14.97
CA ARG A 43 23.92 7.86 13.66
C ARG A 43 22.65 8.52 13.13
N THR A 44 22.50 8.51 11.80
CA THR A 44 21.32 9.02 11.11
C THR A 44 20.87 8.01 10.06
N PRO A 45 19.57 7.95 9.73
CA PRO A 45 19.10 7.22 8.58
C PRO A 45 19.74 7.76 7.30
N ALA A 46 20.21 6.86 6.46
CA ALA A 46 20.58 7.12 5.07
C ALA A 46 19.99 6.01 4.19
N PRO A 47 19.76 6.26 2.90
CA PRO A 47 19.36 5.22 1.97
C PRO A 47 20.31 4.03 2.03
N ALA A 48 19.77 2.81 2.14
CA ALA A 48 20.58 1.60 2.15
C ALA A 48 21.27 1.44 0.78
N VAL A 49 22.59 1.26 0.80
CA VAL A 49 23.41 0.97 -0.38
C VAL A 49 23.52 -0.56 -0.53
N ALA A 50 23.49 -1.06 -1.76
CA ALA A 50 23.88 -2.43 -2.07
C ALA A 50 25.39 -2.61 -1.76
N PRO A 51 25.93 -3.85 -1.65
CA PRO A 51 27.11 -4.13 -0.84
C PRO A 51 28.29 -3.28 -1.25
N SER A 52 28.73 -2.44 -0.32
CA SER A 52 30.07 -1.88 -0.38
C SER A 52 31.05 -3.05 -0.40
N THR A 53 32.02 -2.98 -1.31
CA THR A 53 33.23 -3.82 -1.34
C THR A 53 34.07 -3.70 -0.05
N VAL A 54 33.61 -2.93 0.93
CA VAL A 54 34.14 -2.89 2.29
C VAL A 54 33.69 -4.13 3.06
N THR A 55 34.68 -4.96 3.38
CA THR A 55 34.70 -6.15 4.22
C THR A 55 34.20 -5.95 5.66
N SER A 56 33.04 -5.32 5.86
CA SER A 56 32.31 -5.39 7.11
C SER A 56 31.37 -6.59 7.06
N PHE A 57 31.84 -7.71 7.60
CA PHE A 57 31.01 -8.87 7.94
C PHE A 57 29.60 -8.42 8.39
N ASN A 58 28.56 -8.73 7.60
CA ASN A 58 27.11 -8.65 7.91
C ASN A 58 26.23 -7.55 7.30
N HIS A 59 26.65 -6.75 6.31
CA HIS A 59 25.71 -5.83 5.63
C HIS A 59 25.82 -5.86 4.11
N VAL A 60 25.42 -6.98 3.51
CA VAL A 60 24.91 -6.99 2.13
C VAL A 60 23.40 -6.76 2.24
N ARG A 61 22.93 -5.55 1.96
CA ARG A 61 21.51 -5.34 1.72
C ARG A 61 21.35 -4.82 0.31
N ASP A 62 21.06 -5.75 -0.60
CA ASP A 62 20.55 -5.43 -1.93
C ASP A 62 19.13 -4.85 -1.77
N PHE A 63 19.05 -3.56 -1.39
CA PHE A 63 17.77 -2.89 -1.27
C PHE A 63 17.22 -2.58 -2.67
N GLU A 64 16.18 -3.31 -3.03
CA GLU A 64 15.41 -3.11 -4.25
C GLU A 64 14.04 -2.51 -3.92
N PHE A 65 13.54 -1.64 -4.81
CA PHE A 65 12.17 -1.16 -4.68
C PHE A 65 11.22 -2.28 -5.09
N THR A 66 10.44 -2.77 -4.13
CA THR A 66 9.42 -3.79 -4.37
C THR A 66 8.04 -3.30 -3.95
N SER A 67 7.01 -3.81 -4.62
CA SER A 67 5.61 -3.57 -4.27
C SER A 67 4.79 -4.85 -4.33
N ASN A 68 3.85 -5.00 -3.40
CA ASN A 68 2.83 -6.05 -3.43
C ASN A 68 1.45 -5.52 -3.83
N GLY A 69 1.37 -4.26 -4.28
CA GLY A 69 0.15 -3.61 -4.72
C GLY A 69 -0.77 -3.19 -3.58
N CYS A 70 -2.08 -3.31 -3.81
CA CYS A 70 -3.09 -2.94 -2.82
C CYS A 70 -3.24 -3.96 -1.67
N GLY A 71 -2.25 -4.87 -1.50
CA GLY A 71 -2.25 -5.98 -0.55
C GLY A 71 -3.17 -7.15 -0.94
N THR A 72 -3.08 -8.27 -0.21
CA THR A 72 -3.98 -9.44 -0.37
C THR A 72 -5.28 -9.32 0.45
N SER A 73 -5.51 -8.14 1.03
CA SER A 73 -6.50 -7.88 2.08
C SER A 73 -7.95 -7.88 1.58
N GLY A 74 -8.47 -9.03 1.15
CA GLY A 74 -9.91 -9.37 1.12
C GLY A 74 -10.88 -8.45 0.35
N MET A 75 -10.40 -7.38 -0.28
CA MET A 75 -11.16 -6.50 -1.15
C MET A 75 -11.12 -7.10 -2.55
N SER A 76 -12.28 -7.13 -3.23
CA SER A 76 -12.47 -7.87 -4.46
C SER A 76 -11.36 -7.60 -5.48
N VAL A 77 -10.81 -8.67 -6.05
CA VAL A 77 -9.72 -8.68 -7.05
C VAL A 77 -10.01 -7.72 -8.22
N ALA A 78 -11.28 -7.45 -8.52
CA ALA A 78 -11.71 -6.48 -9.52
C ALA A 78 -11.36 -5.03 -9.16
N THR A 79 -11.52 -4.62 -7.89
CA THR A 79 -11.11 -3.28 -7.44
C THR A 79 -9.60 -3.15 -7.32
N ALA A 80 -8.88 -4.23 -7.01
CA ALA A 80 -7.43 -4.20 -6.86
C ALA A 80 -6.69 -3.87 -8.18
N GLN A 81 -7.17 -4.36 -9.34
CA GLN A 81 -6.51 -4.14 -10.63
C GLN A 81 -6.59 -2.69 -11.12
N GLU A 82 -7.73 -2.02 -10.95
CA GLU A 82 -7.93 -0.64 -11.42
C GLU A 82 -7.09 0.38 -10.65
N TYR A 83 -6.75 0.07 -9.39
CA TYR A 83 -5.98 0.93 -8.49
C TYR A 83 -4.57 0.42 -8.21
N GLN A 84 -4.17 -0.68 -8.85
CA GLN A 84 -2.87 -1.33 -8.65
C GLN A 84 -1.73 -0.31 -8.72
N GLU A 85 -1.71 0.53 -9.76
CA GLU A 85 -0.70 1.57 -9.92
C GLU A 85 -0.63 2.55 -8.73
N CYS A 86 -1.77 2.93 -8.15
CA CYS A 86 -1.79 3.84 -7.01
C CYS A 86 -1.16 3.21 -5.76
N CYS A 87 -1.41 1.91 -5.56
CA CYS A 87 -0.85 1.16 -4.45
C CYS A 87 0.62 0.85 -4.69
N ASP A 88 1.02 0.50 -5.91
CA ASP A 88 2.42 0.28 -6.26
C ASP A 88 3.29 1.50 -5.95
N TRP A 89 2.79 2.70 -6.29
CA TRP A 89 3.46 3.95 -5.98
C TRP A 89 3.38 4.38 -4.51
N HIS A 90 2.47 3.80 -3.72
CA HIS A 90 2.41 3.99 -2.27
C HIS A 90 3.44 3.13 -1.56
N ASP A 91 3.57 1.85 -1.94
CA ASP A 91 4.63 0.95 -1.48
C ASP A 91 6.02 1.50 -1.82
N ALA A 92 6.20 1.99 -3.04
CA ALA A 92 7.42 2.66 -3.47
C ALA A 92 7.76 3.88 -2.60
N CYS A 93 6.72 4.65 -2.21
CA CYS A 93 6.88 5.80 -1.34
C CYS A 93 7.28 5.38 0.08
N TYR A 94 6.65 4.33 0.62
CA TYR A 94 7.02 3.73 1.91
C TYR A 94 8.44 3.18 1.91
N SER A 95 8.87 2.60 0.79
CA SER A 95 10.20 2.05 0.60
C SER A 95 11.25 3.11 0.23
N THR A 96 10.89 4.40 0.27
CA THR A 96 11.88 5.47 0.09
C THR A 96 12.40 5.91 1.47
N CYS A 97 13.68 5.66 1.76
CA CYS A 97 14.25 5.96 3.06
C CYS A 97 14.04 7.43 3.47
N GLY A 98 13.55 7.66 4.69
CA GLY A 98 13.31 8.99 5.26
C GLY A 98 12.07 9.70 4.71
N MET A 99 11.30 9.06 3.81
CA MET A 99 10.07 9.65 3.28
C MET A 99 9.01 9.74 4.38
N PRO A 100 8.45 10.93 4.68
CA PRO A 100 7.37 11.04 5.65
C PRO A 100 6.12 10.28 5.20
N LYS A 101 5.57 9.39 6.05
CA LYS A 101 4.32 8.66 5.75
C LYS A 101 3.19 9.56 5.25
N ALA A 102 3.01 10.73 5.86
CA ALA A 102 1.99 11.69 5.46
C ALA A 102 2.11 12.14 3.98
N ASN A 103 3.34 12.19 3.44
CA ASN A 103 3.55 12.47 2.02
C ASN A 103 3.07 11.30 1.16
N CYS A 104 3.29 10.06 1.59
CA CYS A 104 2.79 8.87 0.90
C CYS A 104 1.27 8.80 0.91
N GLU A 105 0.62 9.08 2.04
CA GLU A 105 -0.85 9.11 2.10
C GLU A 105 -1.47 10.19 1.22
N LYS A 106 -0.86 11.38 1.21
CA LYS A 106 -1.29 12.47 0.33
C LYS A 106 -1.18 12.09 -1.14
N ARG A 107 -0.12 11.35 -1.51
CA ARG A 107 0.08 10.86 -2.89
C ARG A 107 -0.91 9.77 -3.25
N LEU A 108 -1.17 8.81 -2.36
CA LEU A 108 -2.17 7.76 -2.53
C LEU A 108 -3.55 8.37 -2.77
N HIS A 109 -3.98 9.28 -1.88
CA HIS A 109 -5.26 9.98 -2.02
C HIS A 109 -5.37 10.75 -3.34
N LYS A 110 -4.30 11.46 -3.74
CA LYS A 110 -4.29 12.18 -5.02
C LYS A 110 -4.39 11.23 -6.21
N CYS A 111 -3.73 10.07 -6.17
CA CYS A 111 -3.79 9.07 -7.23
C CYS A 111 -5.20 8.51 -7.39
N PHE A 112 -5.80 8.05 -6.29
CA PHE A 112 -7.18 7.56 -6.28
C PHE A 112 -8.17 8.62 -6.79
N LYS A 113 -8.07 9.85 -6.28
CA LYS A 113 -8.95 10.95 -6.71
C LYS A 113 -8.86 11.18 -8.23
N ALA A 114 -7.65 11.14 -8.79
CA ALA A 114 -7.44 11.28 -10.23
C ALA A 114 -8.09 10.13 -11.01
N LYS A 115 -7.91 8.88 -10.58
CA LYS A 115 -8.54 7.69 -11.19
C LYS A 115 -10.07 7.80 -11.15
N CYS A 116 -10.66 8.12 -9.99
CA CYS A 116 -12.11 8.28 -9.87
C CYS A 116 -12.65 9.45 -10.71
N SER A 117 -11.93 10.57 -10.79
CA SER A 117 -12.37 11.71 -11.60
C SER A 117 -12.36 11.46 -13.12
N ALA A 118 -11.64 10.42 -13.56
CA ALA A 118 -11.59 10.04 -14.97
C ALA A 118 -12.76 9.15 -15.41
N LEU A 119 -13.55 8.61 -14.46
CA LEU A 119 -14.72 7.80 -14.75
C LEU A 119 -15.88 8.69 -15.20
N GLN A 120 -16.47 8.37 -16.35
CA GLN A 120 -17.60 9.11 -16.92
C GLN A 120 -18.95 8.70 -16.32
N ASP A 121 -19.04 7.46 -15.84
CA ASP A 121 -20.23 6.89 -15.23
C ASP A 121 -20.31 7.33 -13.76
N ALA A 122 -21.37 8.06 -13.41
CA ALA A 122 -21.55 8.66 -12.09
C ALA A 122 -21.61 7.60 -10.98
N THR A 123 -22.28 6.47 -11.22
CA THR A 123 -22.37 5.35 -10.29
C THR A 123 -21.00 4.74 -10.03
N LYS A 124 -20.21 4.46 -11.08
CA LYS A 124 -18.84 3.96 -10.93
C LYS A 124 -17.90 4.97 -10.28
N GLN A 125 -18.09 6.25 -10.56
CA GLN A 125 -17.33 7.33 -9.95
C GLN A 125 -17.59 7.42 -8.43
N GLU A 126 -18.84 7.27 -8.01
CA GLU A 126 -19.22 7.24 -6.60
C GLU A 126 -18.66 6.01 -5.88
N GLU A 127 -18.80 4.83 -6.49
CA GLU A 127 -18.21 3.57 -6.00
C GLU A 127 -16.69 3.72 -5.84
N CYS A 128 -16.00 4.21 -6.88
CA CYS A 128 -14.56 4.49 -6.84
C CYS A 128 -14.20 5.43 -5.70
N THR A 129 -14.95 6.54 -5.54
CA THR A 129 -14.69 7.54 -4.50
C THR A 129 -14.85 6.94 -3.12
N THR A 130 -15.83 6.06 -2.93
CA THR A 130 -16.05 5.34 -1.68
C THR A 130 -14.90 4.38 -1.39
N THR A 131 -14.49 3.57 -2.37
CA THR A 131 -13.34 2.67 -2.25
C THR A 131 -12.05 3.44 -1.95
N ALA A 132 -11.79 4.54 -2.66
CA ALA A 132 -10.66 5.42 -2.45
C ALA A 132 -10.58 5.97 -1.03
N LYS A 133 -11.73 6.39 -0.47
CA LYS A 133 -11.81 6.84 0.92
C LYS A 133 -11.44 5.70 1.87
N ILE A 134 -11.98 4.50 1.68
CA ILE A 134 -11.67 3.33 2.52
C ILE A 134 -10.17 3.04 2.50
N PHE A 135 -9.53 2.98 1.33
CA PHE A 135 -8.08 2.76 1.23
C PHE A 135 -7.27 3.84 1.95
N TYR A 136 -7.61 5.12 1.73
CA TYR A 136 -6.93 6.23 2.39
C TYR A 136 -7.07 6.16 3.92
N ILE A 137 -8.27 5.84 4.42
CA ILE A 137 -8.54 5.69 5.85
C ILE A 137 -7.72 4.54 6.42
N SER A 138 -7.78 3.37 5.79
CA SER A 138 -7.06 2.17 6.23
C SER A 138 -5.55 2.41 6.27
N ALA A 139 -4.98 3.06 5.24
CA ALA A 139 -3.57 3.40 5.21
C ALA A 139 -3.20 4.38 6.33
N ASN A 140 -4.05 5.39 6.64
CA ASN A 140 -3.82 6.32 7.74
C ASN A 140 -3.93 5.69 9.13
N MET A 141 -4.90 4.82 9.35
CA MET A 141 -5.19 4.24 10.66
C MET A 141 -4.34 3.03 10.99
N MET A 142 -3.89 2.28 9.98
CA MET A 142 -3.29 0.97 10.20
C MET A 142 -1.99 0.74 9.41
N GLY A 143 -1.56 1.73 8.62
CA GLY A 143 -0.35 1.63 7.79
C GLY A 143 0.97 1.81 8.53
N CYS A 144 0.99 2.07 9.85
CA CYS A 144 2.23 2.36 10.56
C CYS A 144 3.23 1.21 10.54
N GLN A 145 2.78 -0.01 10.79
CA GLN A 145 3.68 -1.17 10.82
C GLN A 145 4.28 -1.42 9.42
N ALA A 146 3.45 -1.42 8.37
CA ALA A 146 3.91 -1.57 6.99
C ALA A 146 4.91 -0.45 6.59
N TYR A 147 4.61 0.80 6.96
CA TYR A 147 5.52 1.92 6.75
C TYR A 147 6.86 1.72 7.49
N GLN A 148 6.82 1.34 8.76
CA GLN A 148 8.02 1.16 9.57
C GLN A 148 8.89 0.01 9.06
N ASP A 149 8.28 -1.09 8.62
CA ASP A 149 9.00 -2.23 8.07
C ASP A 149 9.64 -1.88 6.72
N ALA A 150 8.91 -1.20 5.83
CA ALA A 150 9.49 -0.67 4.59
C ALA A 150 10.65 0.30 4.85
N GLN A 151 10.54 1.17 5.86
CA GLN A 151 11.65 2.06 6.24
C GLN A 151 12.86 1.30 6.81
N LYS A 152 12.66 0.21 7.56
CA LYS A 152 13.76 -0.63 8.06
C LYS A 152 14.50 -1.37 6.95
N GLU A 153 13.81 -1.70 5.86
CA GLU A 153 14.40 -2.30 4.67
C GLU A 153 15.17 -1.25 3.85
N ALA A 154 14.55 -0.10 3.62
CA ALA A 154 15.07 0.96 2.75
C ALA A 154 16.19 1.80 3.39
N CYS A 155 16.23 1.90 4.72
CA CYS A 155 17.21 2.70 5.44
C CYS A 155 18.31 1.87 6.09
N GLU A 156 19.51 2.42 6.08
CA GLU A 156 20.61 2.03 6.96
C GLU A 156 20.91 3.15 7.96
N CYS A 157 21.34 2.79 9.17
CA CYS A 157 21.88 3.76 10.12
C CYS A 157 23.37 3.95 9.86
N VAL A 158 23.80 5.12 9.41
CA VAL A 158 25.21 5.46 9.17
C VAL A 158 25.69 6.55 10.15
N PRO A 159 27.00 6.72 10.40
CA PRO A 159 27.52 7.89 11.09
C PRO A 159 27.05 9.20 10.45
N ILE A 160 26.74 10.22 11.26
CA ILE A 160 26.14 11.49 10.77
C ILE A 160 27.00 12.15 9.68
N ASP A 161 28.32 12.14 9.86
CA ASP A 161 29.30 12.67 8.92
C ASP A 161 29.40 11.87 7.60
N LYS A 162 28.86 10.65 7.55
CA LYS A 162 28.85 9.78 6.36
C LYS A 162 27.52 9.76 5.62
N ALA A 163 26.49 10.45 6.11
CA ALA A 163 25.15 10.41 5.50
C ALA A 163 25.11 10.95 4.07
N ALA A 164 25.86 12.02 3.79
CA ALA A 164 25.96 12.59 2.45
C ALA A 164 26.64 11.62 1.48
N THR A 165 27.74 10.97 1.92
CA THR A 165 28.45 9.95 1.14
C THR A 165 27.55 8.77 0.82
N ALA A 166 26.86 8.20 1.82
CA ALA A 166 25.92 7.09 1.60
C ALA A 166 24.78 7.45 0.63
N THR A 167 24.30 8.69 0.69
CA THR A 167 23.27 9.19 -0.25
C THR A 167 23.82 9.26 -1.68
N ARG A 168 25.05 9.75 -1.86
CA ARG A 168 25.72 9.82 -3.17
C ARG A 168 25.97 8.43 -3.73
N GLU A 169 26.53 7.52 -2.94
CA GLU A 169 26.76 6.13 -3.33
C GLU A 169 25.46 5.43 -3.76
N ARG A 170 24.36 5.64 -3.02
CA ARG A 170 23.06 5.10 -3.43
C ARG A 170 22.54 5.72 -4.73
N LEU A 171 22.75 7.03 -4.94
CA LEU A 171 22.33 7.71 -6.18
C LEU A 171 23.07 7.13 -7.39
N GLU A 172 24.39 7.06 -7.31
CA GLU A 172 25.26 6.51 -8.34
C GLU A 172 24.87 5.06 -8.67
N TYR A 173 24.82 4.19 -7.65
CA TYR A 173 24.37 2.82 -7.81
C TYR A 173 23.00 2.71 -8.48
N PHE A 174 22.02 3.51 -8.04
CA PHE A 174 20.68 3.47 -8.63
C PHE A 174 20.71 3.85 -10.11
N LEU A 175 21.48 4.86 -10.50
CA LEU A 175 21.58 5.29 -11.90
C LEU A 175 22.30 4.24 -12.77
N GLU A 176 23.38 3.65 -12.26
CA GLU A 176 24.11 2.58 -12.96
C GLU A 176 23.24 1.34 -13.20
N GLN A 177 22.55 0.85 -12.16
CA GLN A 177 21.70 -0.34 -12.27
C GLN A 177 20.52 -0.16 -13.22
N ASN A 178 20.12 1.08 -13.49
CA ASN A 178 19.00 1.41 -14.38
C ASN A 178 19.47 1.99 -15.72
N ASN A 179 20.73 1.78 -16.08
CA ASN A 179 21.32 2.18 -17.36
C ASN A 179 21.11 3.66 -17.69
N ALA A 180 21.32 4.54 -16.71
CA ALA A 180 21.31 5.98 -16.95
C ALA A 180 22.36 6.38 -18.01
N PRO A 181 22.12 7.46 -18.78
CA PRO A 181 23.12 7.99 -19.70
C PRO A 181 24.45 8.29 -18.99
N GLU A 182 25.58 8.09 -19.66
CA GLU A 182 26.92 8.32 -19.11
C GLU A 182 27.13 9.77 -18.63
N GLU A 183 26.42 10.73 -19.26
CA GLU A 183 26.37 12.14 -18.85
C GLU A 183 25.74 12.34 -17.46
N GLU A 184 24.79 11.50 -17.05
CA GLU A 184 24.15 11.57 -15.73
C GLU A 184 24.98 10.88 -14.63
N LEU A 185 25.96 10.07 -15.02
CA LEU A 185 26.89 9.37 -14.13
C LEU A 185 28.16 10.18 -13.82
N GLN A 186 28.38 11.30 -14.52
CA GLN A 186 29.52 12.18 -14.24
C GLN A 186 29.42 12.81 -12.84
N ASP A 187 30.56 12.98 -12.18
CA ASP A 187 30.63 13.50 -10.81
C ASP A 187 29.94 14.86 -10.65
N ASP A 188 30.10 15.76 -11.62
CA ASP A 188 29.48 17.09 -11.63
C ASP A 188 27.95 17.03 -11.77
N ALA A 189 27.44 16.10 -12.59
CA ALA A 189 26.01 15.85 -12.75
C ALA A 189 25.37 15.27 -11.47
N LEU A 190 26.05 14.30 -10.84
CA LEU A 190 25.63 13.70 -9.57
C LEU A 190 25.60 14.76 -8.46
N ASP A 191 26.66 15.55 -8.33
CA ASP A 191 26.78 16.58 -7.29
C ASP A 191 25.76 17.71 -7.52
N ALA A 192 25.53 18.13 -8.77
CA ALA A 192 24.51 19.11 -9.11
C ALA A 192 23.09 18.60 -8.78
N LEU A 193 22.82 17.32 -9.04
CA LEU A 193 21.54 16.69 -8.72
C LEU A 193 21.34 16.62 -7.20
N LEU A 194 22.35 16.21 -6.43
CA LEU A 194 22.29 16.19 -4.97
C LEU A 194 22.11 17.60 -4.39
N ALA A 195 22.84 18.59 -4.91
CA ALA A 195 22.70 19.99 -4.49
C ALA A 195 21.28 20.52 -4.71
N LYS A 196 20.65 20.19 -5.85
CA LYS A 196 19.27 20.55 -6.18
C LYS A 196 18.24 19.98 -5.19
N TYR A 197 18.51 18.82 -4.61
CA TYR A 197 17.60 18.12 -3.69
C TYR A 197 18.10 18.09 -2.25
N LYS A 198 19.03 18.97 -1.85
CA LYS A 198 19.54 19.05 -0.48
C LYS A 198 18.39 19.23 0.52
N GLY A 199 18.27 18.32 1.49
CA GLY A 199 17.18 18.24 2.47
C GLY A 199 15.86 17.66 1.93
N GLN A 200 15.84 17.24 0.66
CA GLN A 200 14.72 16.59 -0.04
C GLN A 200 15.17 15.31 -0.75
N GLU A 201 16.21 14.65 -0.24
CA GLU A 201 16.79 13.41 -0.76
C GLU A 201 15.73 12.29 -0.94
N PRO A 202 14.76 12.09 -0.03
CA PRO A 202 13.68 11.13 -0.28
C PRO A 202 12.85 11.50 -1.53
N THR A 203 12.65 12.80 -1.79
CA THR A 203 11.93 13.25 -2.99
C THR A 203 12.75 13.00 -4.26
N LEU A 204 14.08 13.11 -4.20
CA LEU A 204 14.98 12.76 -5.29
C LEU A 204 14.80 11.29 -5.68
N PHE A 205 14.97 10.35 -4.74
CA PHE A 205 14.87 8.92 -5.04
C PHE A 205 13.50 8.51 -5.58
N LEU A 206 12.42 9.05 -5.01
CA LEU A 206 11.08 8.75 -5.51
C LEU A 206 10.81 9.35 -6.90
N ARG A 207 11.51 10.44 -7.29
CA ARG A 207 11.45 10.97 -8.66
C ARG A 207 12.30 10.16 -9.63
N LEU A 208 13.46 9.68 -9.19
CA LEU A 208 14.29 8.77 -9.98
C LEU A 208 13.55 7.46 -10.26
N LEU A 209 12.89 6.88 -9.25
CA LEU A 209 12.06 5.69 -9.44
C LEU A 209 10.95 5.92 -10.47
N LYS A 210 10.36 7.12 -10.52
CA LYS A 210 9.40 7.50 -11.58
C LYS A 210 10.03 7.63 -12.96
N LYS A 211 11.29 8.07 -13.04
CA LYS A 211 12.04 8.16 -14.29
C LYS A 211 12.44 6.76 -14.80
N TYR A 212 12.74 5.85 -13.88
CA TYR A 212 13.12 4.46 -14.14
C TYR A 212 12.08 3.49 -13.52
N PRO A 213 10.85 3.44 -14.06
CA PRO A 213 9.75 2.69 -13.43
C PRO A 213 9.98 1.17 -13.39
N HIS A 214 10.84 0.63 -14.27
CA HIS A 214 11.24 -0.79 -14.25
C HIS A 214 12.05 -1.16 -13.00
N ALA A 215 12.61 -0.17 -12.29
CA ALA A 215 13.31 -0.39 -11.03
C ALA A 215 12.35 -0.75 -9.88
N LEU A 216 11.05 -0.48 -10.03
CA LEU A 216 10.02 -0.94 -9.11
C LEU A 216 9.57 -2.34 -9.53
N LYS A 217 10.03 -3.36 -8.79
CA LYS A 217 9.66 -4.75 -9.03
C LYS A 217 8.35 -5.09 -8.32
N HIS A 218 7.52 -5.90 -8.96
CA HIS A 218 6.35 -6.46 -8.30
C HIS A 218 6.76 -7.74 -7.57
N ASP A 219 6.47 -7.81 -6.27
CA ASP A 219 6.69 -8.97 -5.43
C ASP A 219 5.40 -9.32 -4.70
N ALA A 220 4.61 -10.20 -5.31
CA ALA A 220 3.35 -10.69 -4.75
C ALA A 220 3.53 -11.55 -3.48
N LEU A 221 4.76 -11.99 -3.17
CA LEU A 221 5.07 -12.78 -1.98
C LEU A 221 5.50 -11.92 -0.80
N LYS A 222 5.80 -10.64 -1.03
CA LYS A 222 6.07 -9.68 0.04
C LYS A 222 4.81 -9.53 0.89
N THR A 223 4.83 -10.16 2.05
CA THR A 223 3.73 -10.06 3.02
C THR A 223 4.01 -8.87 3.95
N ASN A 224 3.06 -7.96 4.03
CA ASN A 224 3.06 -6.90 5.02
C ASN A 224 2.30 -7.38 6.27
N TYR A 225 2.44 -6.65 7.38
CA TYR A 225 1.71 -6.93 8.63
C TYR A 225 0.20 -7.16 8.43
N MET A 226 -0.41 -6.47 7.48
CA MET A 226 -1.82 -6.66 7.15
C MET A 226 -2.14 -8.01 6.55
N ASP A 227 -1.27 -8.55 5.71
CA ASP A 227 -1.45 -9.89 5.16
C ASP A 227 -1.38 -10.92 6.29
N THR A 228 -0.52 -10.72 7.30
CA THR A 228 -0.50 -11.58 8.51
C THR A 228 -1.83 -11.52 9.25
N ILE A 229 -2.36 -10.31 9.54
CA ILE A 229 -3.64 -10.16 10.24
C ILE A 229 -4.77 -10.85 9.46
N VAL A 230 -4.87 -10.59 8.15
CA VAL A 230 -5.93 -11.13 7.31
C VAL A 230 -5.84 -12.65 7.25
N ASN A 231 -4.65 -13.22 7.10
CA ASN A 231 -4.42 -14.66 7.11
C ASN A 231 -4.78 -15.30 8.46
N ASP A 232 -4.45 -14.63 9.58
CA ASP A 232 -4.81 -15.10 10.92
C ASP A 232 -6.32 -15.08 11.16
N VAL A 233 -7.01 -14.03 10.68
CA VAL A 233 -8.47 -13.92 10.74
C VAL A 233 -9.12 -14.99 9.87
N ASP A 234 -8.69 -15.17 8.62
CA ASP A 234 -9.23 -16.18 7.71
C ASP A 234 -9.02 -17.60 8.26
N THR A 235 -7.83 -17.89 8.80
CA THR A 235 -7.53 -19.16 9.48
C THR A 235 -8.45 -19.38 10.68
N SER A 236 -8.69 -18.33 11.47
CA SER A 236 -9.58 -18.37 12.64
C SER A 236 -11.05 -18.61 12.25
N VAL A 237 -11.52 -17.99 11.18
CA VAL A 237 -12.87 -18.18 10.63
C VAL A 237 -13.03 -19.60 10.10
N LYS A 238 -12.10 -20.08 9.27
CA LYS A 238 -12.09 -21.46 8.75
C LYS A 238 -12.11 -22.50 9.87
N LYS A 239 -11.34 -22.27 10.95
CA LYS A 239 -11.32 -23.14 12.13
C LYS A 239 -12.66 -23.13 12.86
N LYS A 240 -13.31 -21.97 13.02
CA LYS A 240 -14.65 -21.85 13.61
C LYS A 240 -15.72 -22.58 12.77
N MET A 241 -15.70 -22.41 11.45
CA MET A 241 -16.63 -23.09 10.53
C MET A 241 -16.44 -24.61 10.55
N LYS A 242 -15.20 -25.10 10.58
CA LYS A 242 -14.90 -26.54 10.69
C LYS A 242 -15.40 -27.12 12.03
N LYS A 243 -15.22 -26.39 13.13
CA LYS A 243 -15.73 -26.77 14.46
C LYS A 243 -17.26 -26.82 14.51
N GLN A 244 -17.94 -25.84 13.89
CA GLN A 244 -19.41 -25.85 13.78
C GLN A 244 -19.93 -27.00 12.91
N ARG A 245 -19.27 -27.31 11.79
CA ARG A 245 -19.62 -28.47 10.95
C ARG A 245 -19.41 -29.81 11.66
N ALA A 246 -18.36 -29.96 12.47
CA ALA A 246 -18.14 -31.15 13.29
C ALA A 246 -19.23 -31.30 14.35
N LYS A 247 -19.56 -30.21 15.06
CA LYS A 247 -20.61 -30.20 16.09
C LYS A 247 -22.01 -30.50 15.54
N LYS A 248 -22.29 -30.12 14.28
CA LYS A 248 -23.55 -30.42 13.58
C LYS A 248 -23.64 -31.87 13.09
N LYS A 249 -22.52 -32.59 12.99
CA LYS A 249 -22.47 -34.04 12.70
C LYS A 249 -22.58 -34.93 13.94
N GLU A 250 -22.40 -34.36 15.13
CA GLU A 250 -22.46 -35.07 16.43
C GLU A 250 -23.82 -34.95 17.13
N VAL A 251 -24.83 -34.28 16.52
CA VAL A 251 -26.19 -34.29 17.04
C VAL A 251 -26.84 -35.62 16.66
N PRO A 252 -27.18 -36.51 17.61
CA PRO A 252 -27.88 -37.75 17.30
C PRO A 252 -29.28 -37.42 16.75
N VAL A 253 -29.70 -38.13 15.72
CA VAL A 253 -31.13 -38.17 15.34
C VAL A 253 -31.82 -38.91 16.47
N ASP A 254 -32.66 -38.20 17.23
CA ASP A 254 -33.53 -38.81 18.24
C ASP A 254 -34.66 -39.55 17.50
N GLU A 255 -34.48 -40.86 17.28
CA GLU A 255 -35.54 -41.75 16.86
C GLU A 255 -36.40 -42.12 18.08
N HIS A 256 -37.29 -41.23 18.52
CA HIS A 256 -38.49 -41.62 19.29
C HIS A 256 -39.53 -40.49 19.34
N GLU A 257 -40.49 -40.52 18.42
CA GLU A 257 -41.91 -40.25 18.71
C GLU A 257 -42.74 -40.74 17.52
N ASP A 258 -43.18 -42.00 17.59
CA ASP A 258 -44.38 -42.52 16.91
C ASP A 258 -44.79 -43.81 17.64
N LEU A 259 -45.73 -43.66 18.59
CA LEU A 259 -46.85 -44.56 18.98
C LEU A 259 -47.32 -44.31 20.42
#